data_AF-A0A7S2MAX7-F1
#
_entry.id   AF-A0A7S2MAX7-F1
#
_cell.length_a   1.000
_cell.length_b   1.000
_cell.length_c   1.000
_cell.angle_alpha   90.00
_cell.angle_beta   90.00
_cell.angle_gamma   90.00
#
_symmetry.space_group_name_H-M   'P 1'
#
loop_
_entity.id
_entity.type
_entity.pdbx_description
1 polymer ?
#
loop_
_entity_poly.entity_id
_entity_poly.type
_entity_poly.pdbx_seq_one_letter_code
_entity_poly.pdbx_strand_id
1 'polypeptide(L)'
;SVQTCTAKDSAVYLQAAYQFAQDGDFWAAQKLLESATNLDKKNIRLRRALGDVEAKLGRPLEALIAWGEAEKLNGGKLAEEWVVRRRNLEASTSPNRWRQTMADLAIIDSPTPENRRCTERTEDAGAWIDRKALW
;
A
#
# COMPACT_ATOMS: atom_id res chain seq x y z
N SER A 1 1.78 -11.49 -29.37
CA SER A 1 2.90 -10.83 -28.68
C SER A 1 2.42 -10.46 -27.29
N VAL A 2 2.97 -11.10 -26.24
CA VAL A 2 2.62 -10.79 -24.85
C VAL A 2 3.26 -9.46 -24.51
N GLN A 3 2.45 -8.40 -24.37
CA GLN A 3 2.94 -7.11 -23.89
C GLN A 3 3.46 -7.32 -22.47
N THR A 4 4.78 -7.25 -22.29
CA THR A 4 5.39 -7.26 -20.97
C THR A 4 5.05 -5.94 -20.32
N CYS A 5 4.10 -5.94 -19.39
CA CYS A 5 3.81 -4.77 -18.57
C CYS A 5 5.11 -4.40 -17.82
N THR A 6 5.74 -3.30 -18.21
CA THR A 6 7.03 -2.87 -17.68
C THR A 6 6.84 -1.81 -16.60
N ALA A 7 7.87 -1.54 -15.78
CA ALA A 7 7.88 -0.40 -14.85
C ALA A 7 7.60 0.94 -15.54
N LYS A 8 7.82 1.05 -16.87
CA LYS A 8 7.48 2.22 -17.68
C LYS A 8 5.96 2.45 -17.77
N ASP A 9 5.17 1.38 -17.67
CA ASP A 9 3.71 1.49 -17.67
C ASP A 9 3.21 2.10 -16.37
N SER A 10 3.90 1.84 -15.24
CA SER A 10 3.51 2.38 -13.92
C SER A 10 3.46 3.93 -13.90
N ALA A 11 4.31 4.60 -14.68
CA ALA A 11 4.29 6.06 -14.82
C ALA A 11 3.04 6.56 -15.56
N VAL A 12 2.56 5.80 -16.56
CA VAL A 12 1.32 6.10 -17.28
C VAL A 12 0.12 5.93 -16.36
N TYR A 13 0.09 4.85 -15.57
CA TYR A 13 -0.94 4.64 -14.55
C TYR A 13 -0.95 5.76 -13.51
N LEU A 14 0.22 6.26 -13.08
CA LEU A 14 0.32 7.39 -12.15
C LEU A 14 -0.30 8.66 -12.73
N GLN A 15 0.01 8.98 -13.99
CA GLN A 15 -0.54 10.16 -14.65
C GLN A 15 -2.07 10.05 -14.79
N ALA A 16 -2.58 8.89 -15.22
CA ALA A 16 -4.01 8.65 -15.31
C ALA A 16 -4.68 8.74 -13.93
N ALA A 17 -4.08 8.17 -12.89
CA ALA A 17 -4.59 8.27 -11.52
C ALA A 17 -4.65 9.71 -11.02
N TYR A 18 -3.65 10.54 -11.33
CA TYR A 18 -3.71 11.97 -11.00
C TYR A 18 -4.86 12.69 -11.70
N GLN A 19 -5.13 12.36 -12.96
CA GLN A 19 -6.25 12.94 -13.69
C GLN A 19 -7.58 12.60 -13.00
N PHE A 20 -7.82 11.31 -12.71
CA PHE A 20 -9.03 10.90 -11.98
C PHE A 20 -9.15 11.55 -10.60
N ALA A 21 -8.04 11.67 -9.86
CA ALA A 21 -8.04 12.33 -8.56
C ALA A 21 -8.34 13.84 -8.66
N GLN A 22 -7.87 14.53 -9.72
CA GLN A 22 -8.22 15.92 -9.99
C GLN A 22 -9.71 16.09 -10.32
N ASP A 23 -10.27 15.12 -11.03
CA ASP A 23 -11.69 15.06 -11.36
C ASP A 23 -12.56 14.62 -10.16
N GLY A 24 -11.94 14.31 -9.01
CA GLY A 24 -12.62 13.88 -7.79
C GLY A 24 -13.00 12.40 -7.75
N ASP A 25 -12.69 11.63 -8.80
CA ASP A 25 -12.90 10.18 -8.85
C ASP A 25 -11.74 9.44 -8.18
N PHE A 26 -11.73 9.51 -6.84
CA PHE A 26 -10.72 8.86 -6.02
C PHE A 26 -10.77 7.33 -6.11
N TRP A 27 -11.92 6.74 -6.46
CA TRP A 27 -12.05 5.29 -6.62
C TRP A 27 -11.37 4.78 -7.89
N ALA A 28 -11.54 5.49 -9.02
CA ALA A 28 -10.81 5.18 -10.24
C ALA A 28 -9.31 5.40 -10.06
N ALA A 29 -8.92 6.49 -9.39
CA ALA A 29 -7.53 6.77 -9.07
C ALA A 29 -6.89 5.64 -8.23
N GLN A 30 -7.60 5.13 -7.21
CA GLN A 30 -7.14 4.04 -6.36
C GLN A 30 -6.83 2.77 -7.18
N LYS A 31 -7.76 2.31 -8.02
CA LYS A 31 -7.57 1.09 -8.83
C LYS A 31 -6.35 1.16 -9.75
N LEU A 32 -6.14 2.34 -10.35
CA LEU A 32 -4.97 2.58 -11.19
C LEU A 32 -3.68 2.55 -10.36
N LEU A 33 -3.68 3.15 -9.17
CA LEU A 33 -2.52 3.17 -8.28
C LEU A 33 -2.21 1.78 -7.72
N GLU A 34 -3.20 0.97 -7.36
CA GLU A 34 -3.01 -0.44 -6.96
C GLU A 34 -2.38 -1.26 -8.10
N SER A 35 -2.84 -1.04 -9.33
CA SER A 35 -2.24 -1.68 -10.51
C SER A 35 -0.79 -1.22 -10.68
N ALA A 36 -0.53 0.07 -10.53
CA ALA A 36 0.80 0.66 -10.70
C ALA A 36 1.79 0.20 -9.62
N THR A 37 1.38 0.13 -8.35
CA THR A 37 2.25 -0.33 -7.26
C THR A 37 2.60 -1.81 -7.36
N ASN A 38 1.72 -2.62 -7.97
CA ASN A 38 2.03 -4.00 -8.31
C ASN A 38 3.08 -4.13 -9.43
N LEU A 39 3.06 -3.20 -10.39
CA LEU A 39 4.05 -3.13 -11.48
C LEU A 39 5.41 -2.61 -11.01
N ASP A 40 5.43 -1.56 -10.17
CA ASP A 40 6.64 -0.98 -9.61
C ASP A 40 6.53 -0.82 -8.08
N LYS A 41 6.86 -1.91 -7.38
CA LYS A 41 6.78 -2.01 -5.92
C LYS A 41 7.72 -1.05 -5.19
N LYS A 42 8.75 -0.53 -5.85
CA LYS A 42 9.76 0.36 -5.25
C LYS A 42 9.52 1.83 -5.58
N ASN A 43 8.48 2.15 -6.36
CA ASN A 43 8.17 3.52 -6.70
C ASN A 43 7.53 4.26 -5.52
N ILE A 44 8.32 5.13 -4.89
CA ILE A 44 7.90 5.96 -3.76
C ILE A 44 6.71 6.86 -4.15
N ARG A 45 6.67 7.39 -5.39
CA ARG A 45 5.61 8.30 -5.82
C ARG A 45 4.26 7.60 -5.92
N LEU A 46 4.24 6.36 -6.41
CA LEU A 46 3.01 5.57 -6.49
C LEU A 46 2.42 5.30 -5.10
N ARG A 47 3.26 4.90 -4.15
CA ARG A 47 2.82 4.64 -2.77
C ARG A 47 2.36 5.90 -2.06
N ARG A 48 3.03 7.04 -2.29
CA ARG A 48 2.56 8.34 -1.76
C ARG A 48 1.21 8.74 -2.33
N ALA A 49 1.05 8.64 -3.66
CA ALA A 49 -0.20 8.95 -4.33
C ALA A 49 -1.34 8.04 -3.85
N LEU A 50 -1.07 6.74 -3.64
CA LEU A 50 -2.06 5.81 -3.09
C LEU A 50 -2.50 6.26 -1.69
N GLY A 51 -1.57 6.58 -0.79
CA GLY A 51 -1.94 7.06 0.53
C GLY A 51 -2.74 8.37 0.52
N ASP A 52 -2.41 9.30 -0.40
CA ASP A 52 -3.17 10.54 -0.58
C ASP A 52 -4.61 10.26 -1.05
N VAL A 53 -4.80 9.30 -1.96
CA VAL A 53 -6.12 8.87 -2.45
C VAL A 53 -6.91 8.13 -1.37
N GLU A 54 -6.29 7.22 -0.62
CA GLU A 54 -6.95 6.51 0.50
C GLU A 54 -7.44 7.49 1.58
N ALA A 55 -6.65 8.52 1.89
CA ALA A 55 -7.07 9.57 2.81
C ALA A 55 -8.31 10.33 2.29
N LYS A 56 -8.38 10.61 0.99
CA LYS A 56 -9.56 11.24 0.36
C LYS A 56 -10.78 10.34 0.32
N LEU A 57 -10.59 9.03 0.22
CA LEU A 57 -11.64 8.02 0.36
C LEU A 57 -12.09 7.82 1.82
N GLY A 58 -11.47 8.51 2.77
CA GLY A 58 -11.77 8.37 4.19
C GLY A 58 -11.34 7.01 4.73
N ARG A 59 -10.24 6.44 4.21
CA ARG A 59 -9.64 5.16 4.59
C ARG A 59 -8.31 5.41 5.30
N PRO A 60 -8.35 5.84 6.58
CA PRO A 60 -7.17 6.36 7.26
C PRO A 60 -6.11 5.28 7.56
N LEU A 61 -6.51 4.02 7.75
CA LEU A 61 -5.56 2.93 8.00
C LEU A 61 -4.71 2.66 6.76
N GLU A 62 -5.37 2.49 5.63
CA GLU A 62 -4.78 2.24 4.32
C GLU A 62 -3.86 3.40 3.90
N ALA A 63 -4.28 4.64 4.16
CA ALA A 63 -3.46 5.82 3.94
C ALA A 63 -2.14 5.79 4.72
N LEU A 64 -2.20 5.48 6.03
CA LEU A 64 -1.02 5.39 6.88
C LEU A 64 -0.06 4.27 6.46
N ILE A 65 -0.60 3.12 6.06
CA ILE A 65 0.19 1.99 5.55
C ILE A 65 0.93 2.41 4.28
N ALA A 66 0.23 2.94 3.28
CA ALA A 66 0.83 3.30 1.99
C ALA A 66 1.89 4.40 2.14
N TRP A 67 1.63 5.45 2.92
CA TRP A 67 2.63 6.46 3.20
C TRP A 67 3.82 5.90 4.01
N GLY A 68 3.57 5.03 4.99
CA GLY A 68 4.62 4.40 5.78
C GLY A 68 5.56 3.53 4.94
N GLU A 69 5.03 2.77 3.98
CA GLU A 69 5.82 2.01 3.01
C GLU A 69 6.64 2.93 2.10
N ALA A 70 6.07 4.05 1.65
CA ALA A 70 6.81 5.02 0.85
C ALA A 70 8.01 5.61 1.62
N GLU A 71 7.86 5.90 2.91
CA GLU A 71 8.95 6.38 3.77
C GLU A 71 10.02 5.30 4.02
N LYS A 72 9.61 4.05 4.24
CA LYS A 72 10.55 2.91 4.33
C LYS A 72 11.42 2.81 3.07
N LEU A 73 10.83 2.99 1.90
CA LEU A 73 11.56 3.01 0.62
C LEU A 73 12.44 4.25 0.43
N ASN A 74 12.07 5.38 1.02
CA ASN A 74 12.82 6.64 0.96
C ASN A 74 13.95 6.75 2.00
N GLY A 75 14.40 5.62 2.56
CA GLY A 75 15.50 5.56 3.52
C GLY A 75 15.09 5.77 4.98
N GLY A 76 13.80 5.64 5.32
CA GLY A 76 13.30 5.58 6.69
C GLY A 76 13.40 6.88 7.49
N LYS A 77 13.91 7.96 6.88
CA LYS A 77 13.83 9.29 7.46
C LYS A 77 12.38 9.71 7.36
N LEU A 78 11.69 9.86 8.50
CA LEU A 78 10.36 10.46 8.54
C LEU A 78 10.48 11.84 7.88
N ALA A 79 10.17 11.93 6.59
CA ALA A 79 10.08 13.22 5.95
C ALA A 79 9.04 14.01 6.75
N GLU A 80 9.33 15.27 7.06
CA GLU A 80 8.39 16.18 7.73
C GLU A 80 6.97 16.07 7.12
N GLU A 81 6.93 15.80 5.81
CA GLU A 81 5.75 15.47 5.02
C GLU A 81 4.86 14.35 5.61
N TRP A 82 5.39 13.20 6.05
CA TRP A 82 4.60 12.10 6.63
C TRP A 82 4.00 12.49 7.98
N VAL A 83 4.80 13.16 8.82
CA VAL A 83 4.36 13.61 10.15
C VAL A 83 3.21 14.61 10.01
N VAL A 84 3.33 15.55 9.06
CA VAL A 84 2.29 16.53 8.75
C VAL A 84 1.04 15.85 8.20
N ARG A 85 1.17 14.95 7.21
CA ARG A 85 0.03 14.19 6.67
C ARG A 85 -0.73 13.43 7.75
N ARG A 86 -0.01 12.71 8.61
CA ARG A 86 -0.60 11.96 9.74
C ARG A 86 -1.37 12.89 10.68
N ARG A 87 -0.77 14.02 11.08
CA ARG A 87 -1.42 15.00 11.97
C ARG A 87 -2.67 15.58 11.34
N ASN A 88 -2.63 15.92 10.05
CA ASN A 88 -3.79 16.45 9.33
C ASN A 88 -4.91 15.39 9.22
N LEU A 89 -4.53 14.14 8.96
CA LEU A 89 -5.48 13.03 8.92
C LEU A 89 -6.14 12.81 10.27
N GLU A 90 -5.37 12.80 11.36
CA GLU A 90 -5.86 12.74 12.74
C GLU A 90 -6.84 13.88 13.03
N ALA A 91 -6.49 15.13 12.71
CA ALA A 91 -7.36 16.29 12.93
C ALA A 91 -8.67 16.23 12.13
N SER A 92 -8.65 15.59 10.95
CA SER A 92 -9.83 15.39 10.11
C SER A 92 -10.68 14.17 10.48
N THR A 93 -10.14 13.27 11.31
CA THR A 93 -10.76 11.99 11.68
C THR A 93 -11.39 12.10 13.07
N SER A 94 -12.55 11.45 13.30
CA SER A 94 -13.14 11.45 14.64
C SER A 94 -12.20 10.76 15.65
N PRO A 95 -12.12 11.22 16.92
CA PRO A 95 -11.20 10.65 17.90
C PRO A 95 -11.35 9.14 18.12
N ASN A 96 -12.59 8.63 18.07
CA ASN A 96 -12.86 7.20 18.21
C ASN A 96 -12.36 6.40 17.01
N ARG A 97 -12.57 6.92 15.79
CA ARG A 97 -12.10 6.28 14.57
C ARG A 97 -10.57 6.29 14.51
N TRP A 98 -9.93 7.39 14.92
CA TRP A 98 -8.48 7.49 15.01
C TRP A 98 -7.88 6.47 15.99
N ARG A 99 -8.47 6.32 17.18
CA ARG A 99 -8.05 5.28 18.15
C ARG A 99 -8.13 3.88 17.57
N GLN A 100 -9.22 3.57 16.85
CA GLN A 100 -9.39 2.28 16.16
C GLN A 100 -8.32 2.10 15.08
N THR A 101 -8.11 3.09 14.22
CA THR A 101 -7.06 3.07 13.18
C THR A 101 -5.68 2.79 13.77
N MET A 102 -5.32 3.44 14.88
CA MET A 102 -4.03 3.21 15.53
C MET A 102 -3.92 1.82 16.17
N ALA A 103 -5.01 1.28 16.71
CA ALA A 103 -5.04 -0.10 17.21
C ALA A 103 -4.86 -1.11 16.07
N ASP A 104 -5.56 -0.93 14.95
CA ASP A 104 -5.45 -1.80 13.77
C ASP A 104 -4.04 -1.76 13.17
N LEU A 105 -3.44 -0.56 13.09
CA LEU A 105 -2.06 -0.40 12.62
C LEU A 105 -1.06 -1.13 13.54
N ALA A 106 -1.27 -1.07 14.85
CA ALA A 106 -0.41 -1.76 15.82
C ALA A 106 -0.52 -3.29 15.71
N ILE A 107 -1.68 -3.83 15.35
CA ILE A 107 -1.85 -5.27 15.08
C ILE A 107 -1.04 -5.69 13.85
N ILE A 108 -1.02 -4.85 12.80
CA ILE A 108 -0.25 -5.12 11.57
C ILE A 108 1.26 -5.07 11.83
N ASP A 109 1.74 -4.10 12.61
CA ASP A 109 3.18 -3.91 12.87
C ASP A 109 3.72 -4.83 13.98
N SER A 110 2.83 -5.45 14.78
CA SER A 110 3.21 -6.43 15.79
C SER A 110 3.50 -7.80 15.15
N PRO A 111 4.68 -8.41 15.38
CA PRO A 111 4.94 -9.80 15.02
C PRO A 111 4.21 -10.72 16.01
N THR A 112 2.89 -10.85 15.88
CA THR A 112 2.14 -11.89 16.60
C THR A 112 2.48 -13.27 16.02
N PRO A 113 2.37 -14.37 16.79
CA PRO A 113 2.54 -15.73 16.28
C PRO A 113 1.59 -16.05 15.10
N GLU A 114 0.52 -15.30 14.96
CA GLU A 114 -0.52 -15.45 13.96
C GLU A 114 -0.08 -14.86 12.60
N ASN A 115 0.65 -13.74 12.63
CA ASN A 115 1.26 -13.11 11.44
C ASN A 115 2.47 -13.90 10.88
N ARG A 116 2.97 -14.92 11.60
CA ARG A 116 3.99 -15.86 11.07
C ARG A 116 3.44 -16.85 10.04
N ARG A 117 2.11 -17.08 9.97
CA ARG A 117 1.50 -18.09 9.08
C ARG A 117 1.44 -17.74 7.59
N CYS A 118 1.92 -16.54 7.20
CA CYS A 118 2.01 -16.14 5.80
C CYS A 118 3.45 -15.92 5.30
N THR A 119 4.46 -15.93 6.17
CA THR A 119 5.88 -15.81 5.77
C THR A 119 6.60 -17.16 5.70
N GLU A 120 6.03 -18.23 6.26
CA GLU A 120 6.62 -19.59 6.23
C GLU A 120 6.11 -20.45 5.06
N ARG A 121 5.31 -19.91 4.13
CA ARG A 121 4.72 -20.68 3.01
C ARG A 121 5.36 -20.42 1.65
N THR A 122 6.50 -19.75 1.60
CA THR A 122 7.30 -19.64 0.36
C THR A 122 8.36 -20.73 0.25
N GLU A 123 8.63 -21.49 1.31
CA GLU A 123 9.47 -22.69 1.24
C GLU A 123 8.65 -23.95 0.90
N ASP A 124 7.34 -23.95 1.17
CA ASP A 124 6.44 -25.08 0.85
C ASP A 124 5.84 -25.05 -0.58
N ALA A 125 6.03 -23.98 -1.34
CA ALA A 125 5.61 -23.95 -2.75
C ALA A 125 6.48 -24.86 -3.63
N GLY A 126 7.70 -25.21 -3.19
CA GLY A 126 8.53 -26.23 -3.82
C GLY A 126 8.20 -27.67 -3.38
N ALA A 127 7.51 -27.86 -2.26
CA ALA A 127 7.25 -29.17 -1.66
C ALA A 127 5.89 -29.79 -2.06
N TRP A 128 5.02 -29.05 -2.75
CA TRP A 128 3.73 -29.55 -3.24
C TRP A 128 3.76 -30.16 -4.65
N ILE A 129 4.86 -30.01 -5.40
CA ILE A 129 4.98 -30.57 -6.77
C ILE A 129 5.64 -31.97 -6.78
N ASP A 130 6.40 -32.38 -5.76
CA ASP A 130 7.07 -33.69 -5.75
C ASP A 130 6.38 -34.80 -4.93
N ARG A 131 5.27 -34.52 -4.25
CA ARG A 131 4.57 -35.51 -3.39
C ARG A 131 3.26 -36.06 -3.98
N LYS A 132 3.18 -36.15 -5.31
CA LYS A 132 2.15 -36.90 -6.05
C LYS A 132 2.72 -37.91 -7.08
N ALA A 133 4.01 -38.24 -6.98
CA ALA A 133 4.66 -39.20 -7.88
C ALA A 133 5.14 -40.50 -7.22
N LEU A 134 4.93 -40.71 -5.91
CA LEU A 134 5.29 -41.97 -5.25
C LEU A 134 4.22 -42.35 -4.22
N TRP A 135 3.43 -43.38 -4.61
CA TRP A 135 2.36 -44.10 -3.92
C TRP A 135 0.96 -43.47 -3.95
#